data_AF-A0AAD4JZ45-F1
#
_entry.id   AF-A0AAD4JZ45-F1
#
_cell.length_a   1.000
_cell.length_b   1.000
_cell.length_c   1.000
_cell.angle_alpha   90.00
_cell.angle_beta   90.00
_cell.angle_gamma   90.00
#
_symmetry.space_group_name_H-M   'P 1'
#
loop_
_entity.id
_entity.type
_entity.pdbx_description
1 polymer ?
#
loop_
_entity_poly.entity_id
_entity_poly.type
_entity_poly.pdbx_seq_one_letter_code
_entity_poly.pdbx_strand_id
1 'polypeptide(L)'
;MSTTRSNFIGLCLLAALVLLQFVSADIETNEVHDNTVDYYMLQGVRVYQNDRQCVLVGGLCVQSDDCNEPTTNKGLCPSSTHLGVECCYELPVRPAPCSQHFGECMDSCHTRLHRPGTDCENGQVCCLLVR
;
A
#
# COMPACT_ATOMS: atom_id res chain seq x y z
N MET A 1 -25.26 28.00 -47.53
CA MET A 1 -25.52 27.11 -46.37
C MET A 1 -24.32 26.17 -46.19
N SER A 2 -23.29 26.58 -45.44
CA SER A 2 -22.07 25.75 -45.28
C SER A 2 -21.37 25.97 -43.93
N THR A 3 -22.14 26.07 -42.84
CA THR A 3 -21.56 26.35 -41.50
C THR A 3 -21.94 25.29 -40.46
N THR A 4 -22.99 24.51 -40.70
CA THR A 4 -23.50 23.50 -39.75
C THR A 4 -22.71 22.18 -39.75
N ARG A 5 -22.12 21.77 -40.89
CA ARG A 5 -21.34 20.51 -40.98
C ARG A 5 -20.00 20.57 -40.23
N SER A 6 -19.35 21.74 -40.18
CA SER A 6 -18.04 21.90 -39.52
C SER A 6 -18.15 21.84 -38.00
N ASN A 7 -19.22 22.39 -37.44
CA ASN A 7 -19.44 22.42 -35.98
C ASN A 7 -19.77 21.03 -35.42
N PHE A 8 -20.48 20.18 -36.17
CA PHE A 8 -20.77 18.81 -35.75
C PHE A 8 -19.52 17.92 -35.69
N ILE A 9 -18.62 18.05 -36.67
CA ILE A 9 -17.36 17.29 -36.69
C ILE A 9 -16.45 17.73 -35.53
N GLY A 10 -16.38 19.05 -35.27
CA GLY A 10 -15.62 19.58 -34.13
C GLY A 10 -16.16 19.09 -32.78
N LEU A 11 -17.49 19.01 -32.62
CA LEU A 11 -18.10 18.51 -31.38
C LEU A 11 -17.83 17.03 -31.16
N CYS A 12 -17.87 16.21 -32.22
CA CYS A 12 -17.56 14.77 -32.13
C CYS A 12 -16.09 14.51 -31.79
N LEU A 13 -15.17 15.31 -32.32
CA LEU A 13 -13.73 15.19 -32.00
C LEU A 13 -13.44 15.55 -30.54
N LEU A 14 -14.09 16.58 -30.01
CA LEU A 14 -13.97 16.96 -28.60
C LEU A 14 -14.55 15.88 -27.67
N ALA A 15 -15.70 15.29 -28.03
CA ALA A 15 -16.29 14.20 -27.27
C ALA A 15 -15.39 12.95 -27.24
N ALA A 16 -14.76 12.60 -28.37
CA ALA A 16 -13.81 11.49 -28.45
C ALA A 16 -12.55 11.74 -27.61
N LEU A 17 -12.03 12.97 -27.59
CA LEU A 17 -10.90 13.37 -26.75
C LEU A 17 -11.22 13.24 -25.25
N VAL A 18 -12.43 13.63 -24.83
CA VAL A 18 -12.88 13.52 -23.43
C VAL A 18 -13.03 12.05 -23.01
N LEU A 19 -13.53 11.18 -23.89
CA LEU A 19 -13.65 9.74 -23.61
C LEU A 19 -12.30 9.04 -23.45
N LEU A 20 -11.25 9.53 -24.13
CA LEU A 20 -9.89 9.01 -23.98
C LEU A 20 -9.25 9.37 -22.61
N GLN A 21 -9.78 10.36 -21.89
CA GLN A 21 -9.24 10.77 -20.58
C GLN A 21 -9.71 9.86 -19.42
N PHE A 22 -10.68 8.98 -19.67
CA PHE A 22 -11.22 8.06 -18.67
C PHE A 22 -10.61 6.65 -18.73
N VAL A 23 -9.65 6.40 -19.62
CA VAL A 23 -8.91 5.13 -19.62
C VAL A 23 -7.76 5.24 -18.63
N SER A 24 -8.09 5.08 -17.35
CA SER A 24 -7.09 4.72 -16.35
C SER A 24 -6.68 3.28 -16.61
N ALA A 25 -5.43 3.04 -17.01
CA ALA A 25 -4.87 1.71 -16.90
C ALA A 25 -4.58 1.49 -15.41
N ASP A 26 -5.44 0.73 -14.73
CA ASP A 26 -5.04 0.05 -13.50
C ASP A 26 -3.95 -0.95 -13.91
N ILE A 27 -2.69 -0.51 -13.84
CA ILE A 27 -1.55 -1.41 -13.87
C ILE A 27 -1.62 -2.12 -12.52
N GLU A 28 -2.36 -3.22 -12.45
CA GLU A 28 -1.99 -4.31 -11.56
C GLU A 28 -0.55 -4.64 -11.93
N THR A 29 0.38 -4.10 -11.16
CA THR A 29 1.77 -4.53 -11.21
C THR A 29 1.72 -6.02 -10.99
N ASN A 30 2.04 -6.79 -12.04
CA ASN A 30 2.26 -8.22 -11.92
C ASN A 30 3.43 -8.38 -10.95
N GLU A 31 3.11 -8.45 -9.66
CA GLU A 31 4.07 -8.77 -8.64
C GLU A 31 4.48 -10.21 -8.92
N VAL A 32 5.67 -10.37 -9.47
CA VAL A 32 6.30 -11.67 -9.60
C VAL A 32 6.41 -12.20 -8.18
N HIS A 33 5.53 -13.13 -7.82
CA HIS A 33 5.64 -13.88 -6.58
C HIS A 33 6.86 -14.78 -6.74
N ASP A 34 8.03 -14.22 -6.45
CA ASP A 34 9.26 -14.96 -6.38
C ASP A 34 9.14 -15.88 -5.17
N ASN A 35 8.80 -17.15 -5.44
CA ASN A 35 8.67 -18.22 -4.44
C ASN A 35 9.97 -18.47 -3.64
N THR A 36 11.03 -17.67 -3.84
CA THR A 36 12.30 -17.76 -3.12
C THR A 36 12.44 -16.73 -1.99
N VAL A 37 11.57 -15.70 -1.92
CA VAL A 37 11.69 -14.64 -0.92
C VAL A 37 10.58 -14.75 0.12
N ASP A 38 10.95 -15.16 1.34
CA ASP A 38 10.03 -15.20 2.48
C ASP A 38 9.75 -13.79 3.01
N TYR A 39 8.51 -13.33 2.86
CA TYR A 39 7.97 -12.11 3.47
C TYR A 39 6.60 -12.37 4.09
N TYR A 40 6.21 -11.50 5.03
CA TYR A 40 4.84 -11.46 5.57
C TYR A 40 4.28 -10.03 5.48
N MET A 41 2.96 -9.90 5.51
CA MET A 41 2.28 -8.61 5.40
C MET A 41 1.99 -8.05 6.80
N LEU A 42 2.36 -6.79 7.02
CA LEU A 42 2.09 -6.05 8.24
C LEU A 42 1.56 -4.66 7.88
N GLN A 43 0.32 -4.34 8.28
CA GLN A 43 -0.31 -3.05 8.00
C GLN A 43 -0.29 -2.66 6.51
N GLY A 44 -0.36 -3.65 5.61
CA GLY A 44 -0.28 -3.45 4.16
C GLY A 44 1.15 -3.29 3.61
N VAL A 45 2.18 -3.50 4.42
CA VAL A 45 3.60 -3.44 4.03
C VAL A 45 4.21 -4.84 4.03
N ARG A 46 5.06 -5.12 3.03
CA ARG A 46 5.87 -6.34 3.00
C ARG A 46 7.03 -6.24 3.98
N VAL A 47 7.03 -7.13 4.97
CA VAL A 47 8.14 -7.31 5.91
C VAL A 47 8.92 -8.55 5.53
N TYR A 48 10.19 -8.35 5.22
CA TYR A 48 11.13 -9.40 4.84
C TYR A 48 11.72 -10.07 6.08
N GLN A 49 12.43 -11.18 5.87
CA GLN A 49 13.16 -11.84 6.96
C GLN A 49 14.05 -10.84 7.71
N ASN A 50 13.76 -10.65 8.99
CA ASN A 50 14.48 -9.71 9.83
C ASN A 50 15.88 -10.23 10.16
N ASP A 51 16.90 -9.44 9.81
CA ASP A 51 18.28 -9.71 10.18
C ASP A 51 18.55 -9.30 11.63
N ARG A 52 19.43 -10.04 12.31
CA ARG A 52 19.79 -9.80 13.72
C ARG A 52 20.18 -8.35 14.00
N GLN A 53 20.87 -7.71 13.06
CA GLN A 53 21.36 -6.32 13.20
C GLN A 53 20.18 -5.34 13.35
N CYS A 54 19.12 -5.52 12.55
CA CYS A 54 17.92 -4.70 12.57
C CYS A 54 17.04 -4.98 13.80
N VAL A 55 16.86 -6.25 14.17
CA VAL A 55 16.08 -6.64 15.36
C VAL A 55 16.68 -6.08 16.65
N LEU A 56 18.02 -6.05 16.76
CA LEU A 56 18.70 -5.53 17.95
C LEU A 56 18.46 -4.04 18.21
N VAL A 57 18.12 -3.28 17.17
CA VAL A 57 17.74 -1.87 17.31
C VAL A 57 16.22 -1.68 17.38
N GLY A 58 15.45 -2.77 17.33
CA GLY A 58 13.98 -2.73 17.38
C GLY A 58 13.30 -2.39 16.05
N GLY A 59 14.01 -2.51 14.93
CA GLY A 59 13.45 -2.24 13.61
C GLY A 59 12.92 -3.48 12.88
N LEU A 60 12.35 -3.24 11.70
CA LEU A 60 11.88 -4.24 10.75
C LEU A 60 12.53 -4.04 9.38
N CYS A 61 12.82 -5.14 8.68
CA CYS A 61 13.35 -5.12 7.33
C CYS A 61 12.20 -4.97 6.32
N VAL A 62 12.12 -3.80 5.69
CA VAL A 62 11.09 -3.47 4.67
C VAL A 62 11.74 -2.80 3.46
N GLN A 63 11.02 -2.69 2.34
CA GLN A 63 11.51 -1.86 1.23
C GLN A 63 11.74 -0.43 1.71
N SER A 64 12.81 0.20 1.23
CA SER A 64 13.16 1.57 1.61
C SER A 64 12.02 2.57 1.33
N ASP A 65 11.22 2.33 0.29
CA ASP A 65 10.07 3.15 -0.09
C ASP A 65 8.85 2.97 0.83
N ASP A 66 8.80 1.86 1.58
CA ASP A 66 7.74 1.53 2.55
C ASP A 66 8.14 1.89 3.99
N CYS A 67 9.09 2.81 4.17
CA CYS A 67 9.59 3.23 5.48
C CYS A 67 9.31 4.70 5.78
N ASN A 68 8.58 4.99 6.86
CA ASN A 68 8.37 6.36 7.33
C ASN A 68 9.59 6.89 8.10
N GLU A 69 10.15 6.05 8.96
CA GLU A 69 11.31 6.42 9.80
C GLU A 69 12.42 5.38 9.67
N PRO A 70 13.46 5.65 8.85
CA PRO A 70 14.59 4.75 8.69
C PRO A 70 15.50 4.76 9.92
N THR A 71 16.22 3.67 10.15
CA THR A 71 17.20 3.63 11.25
C THR A 71 18.41 4.51 10.98
N THR A 72 19.06 5.00 12.05
CA THR A 72 20.26 5.85 11.94
C THR A 72 21.40 5.16 11.20
N ASN A 73 21.59 3.86 11.45
CA ASN A 73 22.57 3.04 10.75
C ASN A 73 21.91 2.35 9.57
N LYS A 74 22.63 2.28 8.44
CA LYS A 74 22.21 1.56 7.22
C LYS A 74 22.84 0.18 7.13
N GLY A 75 22.35 -0.65 6.22
CA GLY A 75 22.85 -1.99 5.94
C GLY A 75 22.53 -2.99 7.06
N LEU A 76 21.46 -2.74 7.82
CA LEU A 76 21.07 -3.60 8.94
C LEU A 76 20.24 -4.82 8.48
N CYS A 77 19.86 -4.86 7.20
CA CYS A 77 19.17 -5.97 6.53
C CYS A 77 20.03 -6.62 5.41
N PRO A 78 21.23 -7.17 5.72
CA PRO A 78 22.16 -7.72 4.74
C PRO A 78 21.57 -8.84 3.88
N SER A 79 20.68 -9.67 4.42
CA SER A 79 20.12 -10.82 3.71
C SER A 79 19.22 -10.38 2.54
N SER A 80 18.54 -9.24 2.70
CA SER A 80 17.58 -8.70 1.72
C SER A 80 18.08 -7.43 1.01
N THR A 81 19.34 -7.05 1.17
CA THR A 81 19.88 -5.79 0.59
C THR A 81 19.75 -5.73 -0.94
N HIS A 82 19.85 -6.87 -1.61
CA HIS A 82 19.69 -6.97 -3.07
C HIS A 82 18.27 -6.61 -3.56
N LEU A 83 17.28 -6.57 -2.66
CA LEU A 83 15.89 -6.21 -2.93
C LEU A 83 15.58 -4.74 -2.58
N GLY A 84 16.60 -3.92 -2.25
CA GLY A 84 16.39 -2.53 -1.81
C GLY A 84 15.79 -2.41 -0.41
N VAL A 85 15.90 -3.47 0.40
CA VAL A 85 15.38 -3.54 1.76
C VAL A 85 16.36 -2.91 2.74
N GLU A 86 15.83 -2.15 3.69
CA GLU A 86 16.58 -1.51 4.76
C GLU A 86 15.80 -1.62 6.09
N CYS A 87 16.49 -1.37 7.20
CA CYS A 87 15.88 -1.39 8.52
C CYS A 87 15.08 -0.11 8.79
N CYS A 88 13.86 -0.30 9.31
CA CYS A 88 12.90 0.76 9.54
C CYS A 88 12.30 0.69 10.95
N TYR A 89 12.08 1.84 11.58
CA TYR A 89 11.39 1.96 12.88
C TYR A 89 9.88 2.07 12.74
N GLU A 90 9.40 2.85 11.77
CA GLU A 90 7.97 3.11 11.60
C GLU A 90 7.49 2.82 10.17
N LEU A 91 6.44 2.01 10.07
CA LEU A 91 5.79 1.67 8.81
C LEU A 91 4.59 2.60 8.54
N PRO A 92 4.29 2.93 7.27
CA PRO A 92 3.06 3.60 6.90
C PRO A 92 1.85 2.70 7.16
N VAL A 93 0.76 3.30 7.63
CA VAL A 93 -0.53 2.61 7.73
C VAL A 93 -1.23 2.68 6.37
N ARG A 94 -1.25 1.55 5.64
CA ARG A 94 -1.95 1.41 4.35
C ARG A 94 -3.28 0.68 4.52
N PRO A 95 -4.23 0.80 3.59
CA PRO A 95 -5.38 -0.09 3.54
C PRO A 95 -4.94 -1.55 3.50
N ALA A 96 -5.40 -2.36 4.45
CA ALA A 96 -5.06 -3.77 4.55
C ALA A 96 -6.16 -4.56 5.30
N PRO A 97 -6.17 -5.90 5.23
CA PRO A 97 -7.02 -6.72 6.08
C PRO A 97 -6.84 -6.36 7.56
N CYS A 98 -7.93 -6.34 8.32
CA CYS A 98 -7.95 -5.81 9.68
C CYS A 98 -7.00 -6.56 10.63
N SER A 99 -6.82 -7.86 10.40
CA SER A 99 -5.86 -8.69 11.11
C SER A 99 -4.41 -8.21 10.97
N GLN A 100 -4.02 -7.65 9.81
CA GLN A 100 -2.69 -7.07 9.59
C GLN A 100 -2.48 -5.76 10.36
N HIS A 101 -3.56 -5.14 10.82
CA HIS A 101 -3.52 -4.01 11.73
C HIS A 101 -3.57 -4.43 13.21
N PHE A 102 -3.49 -5.72 13.53
CA PHE A 102 -3.74 -6.27 14.87
C PHE A 102 -5.12 -5.89 15.41
N GLY A 103 -6.09 -5.76 14.51
CA GLY A 103 -7.45 -5.38 14.84
C GLY A 103 -8.46 -6.49 14.64
N GLU A 104 -9.70 -6.16 15.00
CA GLU A 104 -10.89 -6.95 14.71
C GLU A 104 -11.98 -6.05 14.15
N CYS A 105 -12.82 -6.59 13.27
CA CYS A 105 -13.97 -5.87 12.73
C CYS A 105 -15.06 -5.78 13.80
N MET A 106 -15.40 -4.56 14.18
CA MET A 106 -16.36 -4.26 15.24
C MET A 106 -17.32 -3.16 14.77
N ASP A 107 -18.50 -3.08 15.37
CA ASP A 107 -19.49 -2.05 15.01
C ASP A 107 -18.99 -0.63 15.33
N SER A 108 -18.17 -0.48 16.38
CA SER A 108 -17.50 0.78 16.72
C SER A 108 -16.37 0.59 17.72
N CYS A 109 -15.43 1.53 17.74
CA CYS A 109 -14.48 1.74 18.82
C CYS A 109 -14.12 3.22 18.91
N HIS A 110 -13.22 3.60 19.83
CA HIS A 110 -12.71 4.97 19.86
C HIS A 110 -11.98 5.28 18.54
N THR A 111 -12.24 6.44 17.94
CA THR A 111 -11.67 6.86 16.64
C THR A 111 -10.14 6.71 16.51
N ARG A 112 -9.38 6.96 17.59
CA ARG A 112 -7.92 6.72 17.65
C ARG A 112 -7.49 5.26 17.39
N LEU A 113 -8.40 4.32 17.63
CA LEU A 113 -8.17 2.88 17.41
C LEU A 113 -8.61 2.43 16.00
N HIS A 114 -9.26 3.31 15.22
CA HIS A 114 -9.67 2.97 13.87
C HIS A 114 -8.44 2.73 12.99
N ARG A 115 -8.53 1.72 12.13
CA ARG A 115 -7.53 1.40 11.13
C ARG A 115 -8.22 1.20 9.76
N PRO A 116 -7.51 1.41 8.66
CA PRO A 116 -8.07 1.25 7.31
C PRO A 116 -8.19 -0.24 6.94
N GLY A 117 -9.17 -0.93 7.54
CA GLY A 117 -9.49 -2.32 7.22
C GLY A 117 -10.19 -2.47 5.88
N THR A 118 -9.73 -3.40 5.03
CA THR A 118 -10.34 -3.67 3.70
C THR A 118 -11.33 -4.83 3.70
N ASP A 119 -11.45 -5.55 4.81
CA ASP A 119 -12.20 -6.81 4.97
C ASP A 119 -13.35 -6.73 5.99
N CYS A 120 -13.62 -5.54 6.55
CA CYS A 120 -14.77 -5.35 7.43
C CYS A 120 -16.06 -5.13 6.63
N GLU A 121 -17.05 -5.98 6.87
CA GLU A 121 -18.35 -5.96 6.18
C GLU A 121 -19.43 -5.30 7.05
N ASN A 122 -20.64 -5.15 6.49
CA ASN A 122 -21.83 -4.72 7.24
C ASN A 122 -21.71 -3.36 7.96
N GLY A 123 -20.84 -2.47 7.45
CA GLY A 123 -20.59 -1.16 8.04
C GLY A 123 -19.70 -1.18 9.28
N GLN A 124 -19.07 -2.31 9.58
CA GLN A 124 -18.10 -2.43 10.66
C GLN A 124 -16.82 -1.65 10.35
N VAL A 125 -16.09 -1.30 11.40
CA VAL A 125 -14.79 -0.63 11.32
C VAL A 125 -13.71 -1.55 11.89
N CYS A 126 -12.50 -1.44 11.35
CA CYS A 126 -11.36 -2.16 11.91
C CYS A 126 -10.85 -1.46 13.16
N CYS A 127 -10.89 -2.17 14.29
CA CYS A 127 -10.53 -1.66 15.59
C CYS A 127 -9.26 -2.34 16.11
N LEU A 128 -8.20 -1.56 16.34
CA LEU A 128 -6.97 -2.04 16.96
C LEU A 128 -7.25 -2.62 18.35
N LEU A 129 -6.81 -3.85 18.59
CA LEU A 129 -6.91 -4.50 19.89
C LEU A 129 -5.68 -4.16 20.73
N VAL A 130 -5.86 -3.27 21.70
CA VAL A 130 -4.85 -3.00 22.73
C VAL A 130 -5.17 -3.89 23.92
N ARG A 131 -4.23 -4.78 24.30
CA ARG A 131 -4.29 -5.53 25.56
C ARG A 131 -3.44 -4.87 26.63
#